data_AF-A0A380P319-F1
#
_entry.id   AF-A0A380P319-F1
#
_cell.length_a   1.000
_cell.length_b   1.000
_cell.length_c   1.000
_cell.angle_alpha   90.00
_cell.angle_beta   90.00
_cell.angle_gamma   90.00
#
_symmetry.space_group_name_H-M   'P 1'
#
loop_
_entity.id
_entity.type
_entity.pdbx_description
1 polymer ?
#
loop_
_entity_poly.entity_id
_entity_poly.type
_entity_poly.pdbx_seq_one_letter_code
_entity_poly.pdbx_strand_id
1 'polypeptide(L)'
;MNEVHLTKGDRYATWWRSTFLQAAWNYERMQNVGWAYAMVPTIKRLYKTKEDRAAALKRHLEFFNTHPYVASPILGVEMAMEEQKLMALILMMKPLTVLKLE
;
A
#
# COMPACT_ATOMS: atom_id res chain seq x y z
N MET A 1 -7.86 -20.15 -10.22
CA MET A 1 -7.73 -19.21 -9.08
C MET A 1 -8.85 -18.20 -9.22
N ASN A 2 -9.69 -17.99 -8.21
CA ASN A 2 -10.73 -16.95 -8.28
C ASN A 2 -10.07 -15.58 -8.37
N GLU A 3 -10.30 -14.84 -9.46
CA GLU A 3 -9.78 -13.49 -9.66
C GLU A 3 -10.48 -12.55 -8.68
N VAL A 4 -9.76 -12.13 -7.64
CA VAL A 4 -10.28 -11.19 -6.64
C VAL A 4 -10.00 -9.78 -7.12
N HIS A 5 -11.03 -9.12 -7.65
CA HIS A 5 -10.92 -7.75 -8.11
C HIS A 5 -11.27 -6.70 -7.05
N LEU A 6 -10.61 -5.55 -7.13
CA LEU A 6 -10.94 -4.39 -6.31
C LEU A 6 -12.25 -3.74 -6.78
N THR A 7 -13.19 -3.62 -5.85
CA THR A 7 -14.47 -2.96 -6.13
C THR A 7 -14.33 -1.44 -6.11
N LYS A 8 -15.31 -0.73 -6.69
CA LYS A 8 -15.38 0.74 -6.57
C LYS A 8 -15.44 1.19 -5.10
N GLY A 9 -16.18 0.45 -4.26
CA GLY A 9 -16.31 0.74 -2.84
C GLY A 9 -14.97 0.64 -2.09
N ASP A 10 -14.14 -0.34 -2.43
CA ASP A 10 -12.81 -0.48 -1.82
C ASP A 10 -11.93 0.71 -2.20
N ARG A 11 -11.94 1.14 -3.47
CA ARG A 11 -11.20 2.33 -3.94
C ARG A 11 -11.63 3.62 -3.23
N TYR A 12 -12.93 3.85 -3.09
CA TYR A 12 -13.42 5.02 -2.33
C TYR A 12 -13.05 4.96 -0.85
N ALA A 13 -13.10 3.76 -0.25
CA ALA A 13 -12.72 3.57 1.14
C ALA A 13 -11.21 3.76 1.37
N THR A 14 -10.36 3.38 0.42
CA THR A 14 -8.91 3.63 0.45
C THR A 14 -8.62 5.13 0.27
N TRP A 15 -9.28 5.78 -0.70
CA TRP A 15 -9.17 7.23 -0.93
C TRP A 15 -9.60 8.05 0.29
N TRP A 16 -10.71 7.69 0.94
CA TRP A 16 -11.16 8.40 2.13
C TRP A 16 -10.15 8.27 3.27
N ARG A 17 -9.56 7.08 3.45
CA ARG A 17 -8.54 6.84 4.47
C ARG A 17 -7.21 7.52 4.18
N SER A 18 -6.87 7.77 2.91
CA SER A 18 -5.62 8.46 2.54
C SER A 18 -5.62 9.94 2.95
N THR A 19 -6.77 10.54 3.27
CA THR A 19 -6.83 11.89 3.86
C THR A 19 -6.12 11.98 5.21
N PHE A 20 -5.99 10.87 5.92
CA PHE A 20 -5.31 10.76 7.21
C PHE A 20 -3.82 10.35 7.08
N LEU A 21 -3.21 10.47 5.89
CA LEU A 21 -1.83 10.05 5.63
C LEU A 21 -0.82 10.67 6.60
N GLN A 22 -1.00 11.95 6.97
CA GLN A 22 -0.10 12.66 7.88
C GLN A 22 -0.52 12.55 9.37
N ALA A 23 -1.62 11.86 9.69
CA ALA A 23 -2.14 11.83 11.06
C ALA A 23 -1.24 11.08 12.04
N ALA A 24 -0.44 10.13 11.56
CA ALA A 24 0.46 9.30 12.36
C ALA A 24 1.92 9.42 11.89
N TRP A 25 2.37 10.67 11.71
CA TRP A 25 3.74 10.95 11.30
C TRP A 25 4.74 10.62 12.41
N ASN A 26 5.81 9.91 12.08
CA ASN A 26 6.86 9.54 13.03
C ASN A 26 8.25 9.83 12.46
N TYR A 27 9.24 10.07 13.33
CA TYR A 27 10.60 10.43 12.88
C TYR A 27 11.37 9.24 12.28
N GLU A 28 11.03 8.00 12.63
CA GLU A 28 11.75 6.81 12.17
C GLU A 28 11.37 6.39 10.74
N ARG A 29 10.09 6.55 10.37
CA ARG A 29 9.48 5.99 9.15
C ARG A 29 8.44 6.92 8.50
N MET A 30 8.27 8.13 9.01
CA MET A 30 7.50 9.23 8.43
C MET A 30 6.02 8.91 8.26
N GLN A 31 5.50 8.79 7.03
CA GLN A 31 4.06 8.64 6.73
C GLN A 31 3.60 7.17 6.63
N ASN A 32 4.49 6.22 6.93
CA ASN A 32 4.24 4.78 6.74
C ASN A 32 2.97 4.26 7.45
N VAL A 33 2.65 4.76 8.65
CA VAL A 33 1.47 4.31 9.40
C VAL A 33 0.18 4.78 8.73
N GLY A 34 0.14 6.03 8.28
CA GLY A 34 -0.98 6.56 7.50
C GLY A 34 -1.13 5.85 6.16
N TRP A 35 -0.02 5.47 5.53
CA TRP A 35 0.02 4.69 4.30
C TRP A 35 -0.57 3.29 4.49
N ALA A 36 -0.07 2.55 5.49
CA ALA A 36 -0.58 1.23 5.82
C ALA A 36 -2.07 1.25 6.19
N TYR A 37 -2.53 2.30 6.90
CA TYR A 37 -3.94 2.50 7.23
C TYR A 37 -4.82 2.69 5.99
N ALA A 38 -4.37 3.48 5.02
CA ALA A 38 -5.08 3.69 3.76
C ALA A 38 -5.25 2.37 2.97
N MET A 39 -4.24 1.49 3.00
CA MET A 39 -4.23 0.21 2.28
C MET A 39 -5.03 -0.91 2.94
N VAL A 40 -5.48 -0.77 4.19
CA VAL A 40 -6.26 -1.79 4.93
C VAL A 40 -7.47 -2.35 4.13
N PRO A 41 -8.39 -1.54 3.57
CA PRO A 41 -9.50 -2.05 2.75
C PRO A 41 -9.03 -2.87 1.53
N THR A 42 -8.01 -2.41 0.81
CA THR A 42 -7.39 -3.12 -0.32
C THR A 42 -6.87 -4.49 0.13
N ILE A 43 -6.05 -4.52 1.18
CA ILE A 43 -5.43 -5.74 1.71
C ILE A 43 -6.47 -6.73 2.24
N LYS A 44 -7.52 -6.25 2.93
CA LYS A 44 -8.61 -7.11 3.42
C LYS A 44 -9.37 -7.81 2.30
N ARG A 45 -9.52 -7.16 1.15
CA ARG A 45 -10.18 -7.73 -0.03
C ARG A 45 -9.31 -8.80 -0.67
N LEU A 46 -8.06 -8.43 -0.98
CA LEU A 46 -7.09 -9.25 -1.72
C LEU A 46 -6.65 -10.49 -0.92
N TYR A 47 -6.35 -10.33 0.36
CA TYR A 47 -5.85 -11.42 1.22
C TYR A 47 -6.95 -11.94 2.14
N LYS A 48 -7.13 -13.27 2.22
CA LYS A 48 -8.19 -13.92 3.02
C LYS A 48 -7.72 -14.37 4.41
N THR A 49 -6.48 -14.85 4.53
CA THR A 49 -5.91 -15.32 5.79
C THR A 49 -5.42 -14.15 6.64
N LYS A 50 -5.26 -14.36 7.95
CA LYS A 50 -4.76 -13.32 8.87
C LYS A 50 -3.26 -13.11 8.66
N GLU A 51 -2.56 -14.21 8.36
CA GLU A 51 -1.13 -14.31 8.16
C GLU A 51 -0.72 -13.51 6.93
N ASP A 52 -1.41 -13.68 5.80
CA ASP A 52 -1.09 -12.96 4.56
C ASP A 52 -1.40 -11.46 4.68
N ARG A 53 -2.48 -11.10 5.38
CA ARG A 53 -2.81 -9.70 5.68
C ARG A 53 -1.73 -9.04 6.53
N ALA A 54 -1.24 -9.73 7.55
CA ALA A 54 -0.17 -9.24 8.40
C ALA A 54 1.14 -9.07 7.60
N ALA A 55 1.47 -10.05 6.75
CA ALA A 55 2.63 -9.97 5.87
C ALA A 55 2.54 -8.79 4.88
N ALA A 56 1.36 -8.55 4.29
CA ALA A 56 1.12 -7.44 3.38
C ALA A 56 1.23 -6.07 4.08
N LEU A 57 0.58 -5.91 5.23
CA LEU A 57 0.67 -4.67 6.01
C LEU A 57 2.10 -4.39 6.47
N LYS A 58 2.89 -5.42 6.81
CA LYS A 58 4.28 -5.26 7.22
C LYS A 58 5.16 -4.64 6.12
N ARG A 59 4.90 -4.95 4.84
CA ARG A 59 5.61 -4.33 3.70
C ARG A 59 5.29 -2.85 3.56
N HIS A 60 4.02 -2.49 3.75
CA HIS A 60 3.58 -1.08 3.69
C HIS A 60 3.94 -0.26 4.94
N LEU A 61 4.55 -0.88 5.96
CA LEU A 61 5.11 -0.20 7.14
C LEU A 61 6.59 0.16 6.96
N GLU A 62 7.19 -0.09 5.79
CA GLU A 62 8.51 0.44 5.43
C GLU A 62 8.49 1.97 5.30
N PHE A 63 9.67 2.57 5.22
CA PHE A 63 9.82 4.02 5.12
C PHE A 63 9.07 4.56 3.90
N PHE A 64 8.17 5.52 4.13
CA PHE A 64 7.45 6.21 3.06
C PHE A 64 7.32 7.70 3.41
N ASN A 65 7.80 8.54 2.51
CA ASN A 65 7.61 9.99 2.59
C ASN A 65 7.36 10.53 1.19
N THR A 66 6.23 11.21 1.02
CA THR A 66 5.92 11.95 -0.17
C THR A 66 5.12 13.22 0.13
N HIS A 67 5.09 14.13 -0.85
CA HIS A 67 4.22 15.30 -0.74
C HIS A 67 2.75 14.84 -0.77
N PRO A 68 1.87 15.25 0.18
CA PRO A 68 0.51 14.72 0.28
C PRO A 68 -0.30 14.79 -1.03
N TYR A 69 -0.13 15.85 -1.83
CA TYR A 69 -0.79 15.99 -3.14
C TYR A 69 -0.41 14.90 -4.16
N VAL A 70 0.80 14.35 -4.09
CA VAL A 70 1.26 13.31 -5.02
C VAL A 70 1.12 11.90 -4.45
N ALA A 71 0.62 11.76 -3.22
CA ALA A 71 0.40 10.46 -2.60
C ALA A 71 -0.74 9.68 -3.28
N SER A 72 -1.78 10.36 -3.76
CA SER A 72 -2.96 9.72 -4.34
C SER A 72 -2.68 8.93 -5.63
N PRO A 73 -1.90 9.44 -6.61
CA PRO A 73 -1.47 8.63 -7.76
C PRO A 73 -0.65 7.39 -7.37
N ILE A 74 0.28 7.54 -6.42
CA ILE A 74 1.13 6.45 -5.94
C ILE A 74 0.28 5.35 -5.31
N LEU A 75 -0.74 5.73 -4.54
CA LEU A 75 -1.67 4.81 -3.89
C LEU A 75 -2.44 3.99 -4.93
N GLY A 76 -2.89 4.64 -6.02
CA GLY A 76 -3.57 3.97 -7.13
C GLY A 76 -2.69 2.94 -7.84
N VAL A 77 -1.43 3.29 -8.10
CA VAL A 77 -0.45 2.37 -8.69
C VAL A 77 -0.18 1.18 -7.76
N GLU A 78 0.04 1.42 -6.47
CA GLU A 78 0.26 0.36 -5.48
C GLU A 78 -0.94 -0.58 -5.33
N MET A 79 -2.16 -0.04 -5.36
CA MET A 79 -3.38 -0.87 -5.37
C MET A 79 -3.46 -1.77 -6.61
N ALA A 80 -3.14 -1.24 -7.79
CA ALA A 80 -3.11 -2.01 -9.03
C ALA A 80 -1.98 -3.06 -8.99
N MET A 81 -0.83 -2.70 -8.43
CA MET A 81 0.30 -3.62 -8.26
C MET A 81 -0.02 -4.75 -7.28
N GLU A 82 -0.67 -4.49 -6.15
CA GLU A 82 -1.08 -5.55 -5.20
C GLU A 82 -2.18 -6.46 -5.80
N GLU A 83 -3.10 -5.92 -6.60
CA GLU A 83 -4.08 -6.70 -7.36
C GLU A 83 -3.37 -7.58 -8.42
N GLN A 84 -2.37 -7.04 -9.11
CA GLN A 84 -1.52 -7.79 -10.04
C GLN A 84 -0.56 -8.76 -9.33
N LYS A 85 -0.14 -8.51 -8.09
CA LYS A 85 0.80 -9.39 -7.35
C LYS A 85 0.15 -10.72 -7.00
N LEU A 86 -1.17 -10.72 -6.78
CA LEU A 86 -1.96 -11.95 -6.74
C LEU A 86 -2.00 -12.68 -8.10
N MET A 87 -1.79 -11.96 -9.21
CA MET A 87 -1.63 -12.55 -10.55
C MET A 87 -0.16 -12.88 -10.92
N ALA A 88 0.84 -12.23 -10.32
CA ALA A 88 2.23 -12.25 -10.78
C ALA A 88 3.20 -12.21 -9.59
N LEU A 89 3.52 -13.39 -9.05
CA LEU A 89 4.59 -13.59 -8.06
C LEU A 89 6.02 -13.38 -8.63
N ILE A 90 6.19 -12.80 -9.82
CA ILE A 90 7.48 -12.75 -10.53
C ILE A 90 7.69 -11.34 -11.09
N LEU A 91 8.42 -10.45 -10.38
CA LEU A 91 9.44 -9.51 -10.95
C LEU A 91 9.81 -8.26 -10.14
N MET A 92 9.09 -7.80 -9.13
CA MET A 92 9.38 -6.45 -8.54
C MET A 92 9.61 -6.43 -7.03
N MET A 93 10.53 -7.27 -6.54
CA MET A 93 11.09 -7.10 -5.20
C MET A 93 12.62 -6.95 -5.27
N LYS A 94 13.06 -5.93 -6.00
CA LYS A 94 14.23 -5.15 -5.60
C LYS A 94 13.72 -3.75 -5.25
N PRO A 95 13.81 -3.32 -3.99
CA PRO A 95 13.36 -2.00 -3.58
C PRO A 95 14.16 -0.93 -4.32
N LEU A 96 13.48 0.16 -4.69
CA LEU A 96 14.05 1.40 -5.24
C LEU A 96 15.02 2.12 -4.26
N THR A 97 15.42 1.48 -3.17
CA THR A 97 16.30 2.02 -2.12
C THR A 97 17.78 2.14 -2.53
N VAL A 98 18.16 1.78 -3.77
CA VAL A 98 19.56 1.86 -4.25
C VAL A 98 19.83 3.15 -5.06
N LEU A 99 18.86 4.03 -5.30
CA LEU A 99 19.05 5.23 -6.15
C LEU A 99 19.34 6.54 -5.40
N LYS A 100 19.70 6.48 -4.12
CA LYS A 100 20.35 7.61 -3.42
C LYS A 100 21.50 7.09 -2.58
N LEU A 101 22.71 7.15 -3.15
CA LEU A 101 23.99 7.58 -2.54
C LEU A 101 25.16 7.07 -3.40
N GLU A 102 25.38 7.75 -4.52
CA GLU A 102 26.71 8.20 -4.96
C GLU A 102 26.61 9.71 -5.18
#